data_AF-A0A497K6Z3-F1
#
_entry.id   AF-A0A497K6Z3-F1
#
_cell.length_a   1.000
_cell.length_b   1.000
_cell.length_c   1.000
_cell.angle_alpha   90.00
_cell.angle_beta   90.00
_cell.angle_gamma   90.00
#
_symmetry.space_group_name_H-M   'P 1'
#
loop_
_entity.id
_entity.type
_entity.pdbx_description
1 polymer ?
#
loop_
_entity_poly.entity_id
_entity_poly.type
_entity_poly.pdbx_seq_one_letter_code
_entity_poly.pdbx_strand_id
1 'polypeptide(L)'
;GHALGSLGSLRRKIVDADGEVFEYSVSLPLGFSVGFLGGMSSGFLGIGGGSIMVPILHIVMNLPIHVTVATSMFIMIFSSIFGTAQHLAYGNVMFEYTIPMALGVIFGAQLGAHVAKRVSGKSLKRLFAVVLILVGVRLLSKFIM
;
A
#
# COMPACT_ATOMS: atom_id res chain seq x y z
N GLY A 1 28.27 3.21 26.59
CA GLY A 1 28.03 1.94 25.87
C GLY A 1 26.64 1.99 25.27
N HIS A 2 26.34 1.44 24.10
CA HIS A 2 27.11 0.70 23.11
C HIS A 2 26.39 0.96 21.77
N ALA A 3 27.06 1.51 20.77
CA ALA A 3 27.57 0.74 19.63
C ALA A 3 26.49 -0.02 18.82
N LEU A 4 25.47 0.69 18.30
CA LEU A 4 24.63 0.21 17.20
C LEU A 4 24.39 1.30 16.14
N GLY A 5 25.39 2.14 15.91
CA GLY A 5 25.52 2.87 14.65
C GLY A 5 26.37 2.03 13.70
N SER A 6 25.76 1.48 12.63
CA SER A 6 26.41 1.31 11.29
C SER A 6 25.71 0.35 10.32
N LEU A 7 24.57 -0.29 10.63
CA LEU A 7 23.92 -1.19 9.67
C LEU A 7 22.67 -0.56 9.02
N GLY A 8 22.92 0.31 8.03
CA GLY A 8 21.96 0.57 6.95
C GLY A 8 20.69 1.32 7.33
N SER A 9 20.75 2.30 8.24
CA SER A 9 19.63 3.23 8.46
C SER A 9 19.74 4.43 7.51
N LEU A 10 18.90 4.48 6.48
CA LEU A 10 18.77 5.69 5.66
C LEU A 10 17.91 6.69 6.44
N ARG A 11 18.57 7.63 7.13
CA ARG A 11 17.90 8.83 7.65
C ARG A 11 17.68 9.80 6.51
N ARG A 12 16.43 10.05 6.15
CA ARG A 12 16.06 11.10 5.21
C ARG A 12 15.04 12.00 5.89
N LYS A 13 15.29 13.30 5.88
CA LYS A 13 14.28 14.32 6.18
C LYS A 13 13.50 14.56 4.89
N ILE A 14 12.20 14.29 4.92
CA ILE A 14 11.28 14.80 3.91
C ILE A 14 10.38 15.81 4.64
N VAL A 15 10.35 17.03 4.11
CA VAL A 15 9.41 18.06 4.56
C VAL A 15 8.09 17.74 3.87
N ASP A 16 7.07 17.42 4.65
CA ASP A 16 5.73 17.15 4.12
C ASP A 16 5.12 18.44 3.53
N ALA A 17 4.12 18.32 2.65
CA ALA A 17 3.46 19.47 2.02
C ALA A 17 2.76 20.41 3.03
N ASP A 18 2.59 19.95 4.27
CA ASP A 18 2.02 20.68 5.41
C ASP A 18 3.09 21.36 6.31
N GLY A 19 4.39 21.31 5.94
CA GLY A 19 5.49 21.96 6.68
C GLY A 19 6.02 21.18 7.91
N GLU A 20 5.49 19.99 8.17
CA GLU A 20 5.93 19.09 9.24
C GLU A 20 7.19 18.31 8.82
N VAL A 21 8.23 18.34 9.66
CA VAL A 21 9.50 17.63 9.39
C VAL A 21 9.41 16.22 9.95
N PHE A 22 9.07 15.25 9.11
CA PHE A 22 9.11 13.83 9.48
C PHE A 22 10.54 13.31 9.30
N GLU A 23 11.21 13.04 10.42
CA GLU A 23 12.49 12.34 10.44
C GLU A 23 12.22 10.84 10.46
N TYR A 24 12.30 10.18 9.30
CA TYR A 24 12.11 8.74 9.21
C TYR A 24 13.47 8.05 9.07
N SER A 25 13.63 6.96 9.82
CA SER A 25 14.82 6.10 9.73
C SER A 25 14.38 4.77 9.14
N VAL A 26 14.72 4.54 7.87
CA VAL A 26 14.51 3.23 7.26
C VAL A 26 15.72 2.38 7.59
N SER A 27 15.59 1.49 8.57
CA SER A 27 16.54 0.40 8.73
C SER A 27 16.26 -0.66 7.66
N LEU A 28 17.20 -0.87 6.75
CA LEU A 28 17.15 -1.88 5.69
C LEU A 28 16.67 -3.28 6.18
N PRO A 29 17.13 -3.80 7.34
CA PRO A 29 16.66 -5.08 7.86
C PRO A 29 15.16 -5.07 8.23
N LEU A 30 14.69 -3.98 8.82
CA LEU A 30 13.31 -3.85 9.29
C LEU A 30 12.35 -3.66 8.11
N GLY A 31 12.77 -2.90 7.09
CA GLY A 31 12.02 -2.76 5.84
C GLY A 31 11.85 -4.09 5.11
N PHE A 32 12.89 -4.94 5.08
CA PHE A 32 12.81 -6.27 4.48
C PHE A 32 11.84 -7.18 5.23
N SER A 33 11.95 -7.23 6.56
CA SER A 33 11.04 -8.02 7.42
C SER A 33 9.59 -7.57 7.30
N VAL A 34 9.34 -6.26 7.31
CA VAL A 34 8.01 -5.67 7.14
C VAL A 34 7.44 -5.97 5.75
N GLY A 35 8.24 -5.81 4.70
CA GLY A 35 7.84 -6.13 3.34
C GLY A 35 7.52 -7.61 3.16
N PHE A 36 8.32 -8.49 3.75
CA PHE A 36 8.12 -9.94 3.69
C PHE A 36 6.85 -10.37 4.46
N LEU A 37 6.73 -9.99 5.73
CA LEU A 37 5.58 -10.36 6.57
C LEU A 37 4.28 -9.72 6.09
N GLY A 38 4.33 -8.45 5.68
CA GLY A 38 3.18 -7.75 5.13
C GLY A 38 2.73 -8.34 3.79
N GLY A 39 3.69 -8.74 2.94
CA GLY A 39 3.42 -9.33 1.63
C GLY A 39 2.82 -10.72 1.75
N MET A 40 3.37 -11.53 2.66
CA MET A 40 2.86 -12.86 2.99
C MET A 40 1.43 -12.78 3.54
N SER A 41 1.18 -11.92 4.54
CA SER A 41 -0.15 -11.71 5.12
C SER A 41 -1.17 -11.23 4.09
N SER A 42 -0.75 -10.30 3.23
CA SER A 42 -1.53 -9.81 2.10
C SER A 42 -1.90 -10.91 1.11
N GLY A 43 -0.93 -11.75 0.75
CA GLY A 43 -1.12 -12.86 -0.19
C GLY A 43 -2.15 -13.85 0.33
N PHE A 44 -2.10 -14.20 1.62
CA PHE A 44 -3.08 -15.08 2.25
C PHE A 44 -4.51 -14.52 2.23
N LEU A 45 -4.64 -13.21 2.45
CA LEU A 45 -5.95 -12.57 2.48
C LEU A 45 -6.52 -12.31 1.08
N GLY A 46 -5.69 -12.33 0.03
CA GLY A 46 -6.11 -12.11 -1.36
C GLY A 46 -6.59 -10.68 -1.65
N ILE A 47 -6.39 -9.73 -0.74
CA ILE A 47 -6.91 -8.34 -0.83
C ILE A 47 -5.97 -7.43 -1.66
N GLY A 48 -4.81 -7.92 -2.10
CA GLY A 48 -3.86 -7.14 -2.88
C GLY A 48 -3.08 -6.10 -2.07
N GLY A 49 -2.81 -6.35 -0.80
CA GLY A 49 -1.72 -5.71 -0.03
C GLY A 49 -1.86 -4.27 0.42
N GLY A 50 -2.57 -3.41 -0.32
CA GLY A 50 -2.69 -1.99 0.01
C GLY A 50 -3.26 -1.73 1.41
N SER A 51 -4.32 -2.43 1.80
CA SER A 51 -5.00 -2.23 3.08
C SER A 51 -4.15 -2.60 4.30
N ILE A 52 -3.15 -3.47 4.13
CA ILE A 52 -2.27 -3.98 5.19
C ILE A 52 -0.92 -3.25 5.15
N MET A 53 -0.33 -3.10 3.97
CA MET A 53 0.96 -2.45 3.80
C MET A 53 0.93 -0.98 4.17
N VAL A 54 -0.15 -0.25 3.83
CA VAL A 54 -0.25 1.18 4.16
C VAL A 54 -0.19 1.44 5.67
N PRO A 55 -1.04 0.82 6.53
CA PRO A 55 -0.93 1.05 7.96
C PRO A 55 0.39 0.53 8.55
N ILE A 56 0.93 -0.59 8.07
CA ILE A 56 2.23 -1.08 8.54
C ILE A 56 3.34 -0.06 8.24
N LEU A 57 3.44 0.43 7.01
CA LEU A 57 4.45 1.42 6.63
C LEU A 57 4.25 2.77 7.36
N HIS A 58 3.00 3.18 7.60
CA HIS A 58 2.72 4.45 8.30
C HIS A 58 3.00 4.34 9.80
N ILE A 59 2.57 3.27 10.46
CA ILE A 59 2.64 3.12 11.92
C ILE A 59 4.00 2.59 12.36
N VAL A 60 4.55 1.59 11.66
CA VAL A 60 5.81 0.93 12.05
C VAL A 60 7.02 1.74 11.60
N MET A 61 6.97 2.34 10.40
CA MET A 61 8.10 3.08 9.84
C MET A 61 7.95 4.61 9.96
N ASN A 62 6.84 5.07 10.56
CA ASN A 62 6.51 6.48 10.77
C ASN A 62 6.64 7.34 9.49
N LEU A 63 6.31 6.76 8.34
CA LEU A 63 6.40 7.40 7.04
C LEU A 63 5.21 8.35 6.82
N PRO A 64 5.42 9.50 6.15
CA PRO A 64 4.33 10.38 5.76
C PRO A 64 3.38 9.65 4.80
N ILE A 65 2.08 9.91 4.93
CA ILE A 65 1.02 9.12 4.31
C ILE A 65 1.15 9.05 2.78
N HIS A 66 1.62 10.12 2.12
CA HIS A 66 1.84 10.12 0.67
C HIS A 66 2.93 9.13 0.25
N VAL A 67 4.03 9.03 1.02
CA VAL A 67 5.12 8.07 0.73
C VAL A 67 4.64 6.65 0.99
N THR A 68 3.97 6.44 2.13
CA THR A 68 3.38 5.15 2.49
C THR A 68 2.44 4.61 1.40
N VAL A 69 1.52 5.44 0.90
CA VAL A 69 0.58 5.06 -0.16
C VAL A 69 1.33 4.73 -1.44
N ALA A 70 2.30 5.56 -1.85
CA ALA A 70 3.10 5.33 -3.04
C ALA A 70 3.92 4.01 -2.98
N THR A 71 4.56 3.74 -1.84
CA THR A 71 5.31 2.48 -1.64
C THR A 71 4.38 1.27 -1.69
N SER A 72 3.19 1.34 -1.10
CA SER A 72 2.22 0.25 -1.15
C SER A 72 1.74 -0.05 -2.58
N MET A 73 1.53 0.99 -3.39
CA MET A 73 1.17 0.86 -4.81
C MET A 73 2.31 0.21 -5.61
N PHE A 74 3.56 0.56 -5.31
CA PHE A 74 4.71 -0.09 -5.93
C PHE A 74 4.76 -1.59 -5.61
N ILE A 75 4.54 -1.96 -4.35
CA ILE A 75 4.45 -3.38 -3.93
C ILE A 75 3.31 -4.11 -4.65
N MET A 76 2.15 -3.44 -4.81
CA MET A 76 0.98 -4.00 -5.49
C MET A 76 1.24 -4.36 -6.96
N ILE A 77 2.13 -3.66 -7.66
CA ILE A 77 2.48 -3.97 -9.05
C ILE A 77 3.04 -5.39 -9.15
N PHE A 78 4.02 -5.73 -8.30
CA PHE A 78 4.62 -7.06 -8.30
C PHE A 78 3.60 -8.13 -7.94
N SER A 79 2.84 -7.93 -6.87
CA SER A 79 1.80 -8.89 -6.46
C SER A 79 0.75 -9.10 -7.55
N SER A 80 0.36 -8.05 -8.27
CA SER A 80 -0.62 -8.13 -9.36
C SER A 80 -0.06 -8.85 -10.58
N ILE A 81 1.23 -8.67 -10.89
CA ILE A 81 1.89 -9.42 -11.97
C ILE A 81 1.86 -10.92 -11.66
N PHE A 82 2.27 -11.33 -10.45
CA PHE A 82 2.23 -12.73 -10.04
C PHE A 82 0.79 -13.28 -10.03
N GLY A 83 -0.16 -12.54 -9.48
CA GLY A 83 -1.58 -12.93 -9.46
C GLY A 83 -2.14 -13.11 -10.87
N THR A 84 -1.86 -12.16 -11.78
CA THR A 84 -2.31 -12.21 -13.17
C THR A 84 -1.66 -13.37 -13.91
N ALA A 85 -0.34 -13.57 -13.75
CA ALA A 85 0.38 -14.68 -14.36
C ALA A 85 -0.19 -16.05 -13.92
N GLN A 86 -0.53 -16.20 -12.64
CA GLN A 86 -1.17 -17.40 -12.12
C GLN A 86 -2.56 -17.61 -12.72
N HIS A 87 -3.39 -16.57 -12.77
CA HIS A 87 -4.73 -16.65 -13.38
C HIS A 87 -4.67 -17.00 -14.88
N LEU A 88 -3.66 -16.48 -15.58
CA LEU A 88 -3.42 -16.77 -16.99
C LEU A 88 -2.97 -18.22 -17.20
N ALA A 89 -2.09 -18.73 -16.33
CA ALA A 89 -1.65 -20.13 -16.36
C ALA A 89 -2.80 -21.12 -16.12
N TYR A 90 -3.77 -20.76 -15.28
CA TYR A 90 -4.97 -21.58 -15.05
C TYR A 90 -6.03 -21.47 -16.16
N GLY A 91 -5.84 -20.63 -17.18
CA GLY A 91 -6.79 -20.45 -18.29
C GLY A 91 -8.13 -19.80 -17.89
N ASN A 92 -8.25 -19.28 -16.66
CA ASN A 92 -9.48 -18.72 -16.10
C ASN A 92 -9.68 -17.22 -16.41
N VAL A 93 -9.12 -16.72 -17.51
CA VAL A 93 -9.18 -15.30 -17.88
C VAL A 93 -10.21 -15.10 -19.00
N MET A 94 -11.37 -14.57 -18.64
CA MET A 94 -12.37 -14.14 -19.62
C MET A 94 -12.04 -12.74 -20.14
N PHE A 95 -11.26 -12.69 -21.23
CA PHE A 95 -10.77 -11.43 -21.82
C PHE A 95 -11.88 -10.42 -22.16
N GLU A 96 -13.09 -10.90 -22.48
CA GLU A 96 -14.27 -10.07 -22.75
C GLU A 96 -14.62 -9.14 -21.59
N TYR A 97 -14.47 -9.60 -20.34
CA TYR A 97 -14.70 -8.78 -19.15
C TYR A 97 -13.42 -8.11 -18.65
N THR A 98 -12.27 -8.76 -18.82
CA THR A 98 -10.99 -8.26 -18.32
C THR A 98 -10.54 -6.98 -19.03
N ILE A 99 -10.72 -6.87 -20.35
CA ILE A 99 -10.29 -5.69 -21.12
C ILE A 99 -11.04 -4.41 -20.71
N PRO A 100 -12.39 -4.36 -20.70
CA PRO A 100 -13.11 -3.15 -20.26
C PRO A 100 -12.85 -2.82 -18.79
N MET A 101 -12.69 -3.83 -17.93
CA MET A 101 -12.33 -3.62 -16.53
C MET A 101 -10.91 -3.04 -16.39
N ALA A 102 -9.94 -3.54 -17.15
CA ALA A 102 -8.57 -3.03 -17.15
C ALA A 102 -8.52 -1.57 -17.59
N LEU A 103 -9.25 -1.20 -18.64
CA LEU A 103 -9.38 0.19 -19.07
C LEU A 103 -9.96 1.06 -17.95
N GLY A 104 -11.08 0.64 -17.34
CA GLY A 104 -11.70 1.37 -16.22
C GLY A 104 -10.75 1.56 -15.04
N VAL A 105 -9.98 0.52 -14.68
CA VAL A 105 -8.98 0.58 -13.61
C VAL A 105 -7.84 1.53 -13.97
N ILE A 106 -7.34 1.52 -15.22
CA ILE A 106 -6.28 2.42 -15.66
C ILE A 106 -6.75 3.88 -15.54
N PHE A 107 -7.91 4.22 -16.10
CA PHE A 107 -8.43 5.59 -16.03
C PHE A 107 -8.73 6.02 -14.58
N GLY A 108 -9.38 5.15 -13.81
CA GLY A 108 -9.71 5.42 -12.41
C GLY A 108 -8.47 5.59 -11.52
N ALA A 109 -7.45 4.76 -11.69
CA ALA A 109 -6.21 4.83 -10.94
C ALA A 109 -5.41 6.10 -11.28
N GLN A 110 -5.35 6.50 -12.55
CA GLN A 110 -4.67 7.73 -12.97
C GLN A 110 -5.37 8.98 -12.42
N LEU A 111 -6.71 9.05 -12.52
CA LEU A 111 -7.50 10.13 -11.95
C LEU A 111 -7.35 10.18 -10.43
N GLY A 112 -7.49 9.04 -9.75
CA GLY A 112 -7.31 8.92 -8.31
C GLY A 112 -5.93 9.37 -7.85
N ALA A 113 -4.87 8.96 -8.55
CA ALA A 113 -3.50 9.39 -8.25
C ALA A 113 -3.29 10.90 -8.47
N HIS A 114 -3.90 11.48 -9.51
CA HIS A 114 -3.83 12.91 -9.76
C HIS A 114 -4.52 13.72 -8.64
N VAL A 115 -5.69 13.28 -8.19
CA VAL A 115 -6.43 13.91 -7.09
C VAL A 115 -5.67 13.74 -5.77
N ALA A 116 -5.18 12.54 -5.47
CA ALA A 116 -4.47 12.25 -4.22
C ALA A 116 -3.23 13.14 -4.02
N LYS A 117 -2.51 13.51 -5.10
CA LYS A 117 -1.38 14.44 -5.05
C LYS A 117 -1.75 15.86 -4.62
N ARG A 118 -3.01 16.28 -4.83
CA ARG A 118 -3.50 17.63 -4.49
C ARG A 118 -4.17 17.70 -3.12
N VAL A 119 -4.38 16.56 -2.46
CA VAL A 119 -5.06 16.47 -1.16
C VAL A 119 -4.00 16.52 -0.04
N SER A 120 -4.28 17.31 1.02
CA SER A 120 -3.40 17.41 2.20
C SER A 120 -3.27 16.07 2.94
N GLY A 121 -2.16 15.85 3.64
CA GLY A 121 -1.86 14.57 4.28
C GLY A 121 -2.91 14.17 5.31
N LYS A 122 -3.42 15.16 6.08
CA LYS A 122 -4.51 14.96 7.04
C LYS A 122 -5.80 14.47 6.38
N SER A 123 -6.16 15.05 5.24
CA SER A 123 -7.38 14.69 4.50
C SER A 123 -7.23 13.32 3.84
N LEU A 124 -6.07 13.02 3.25
CA LEU A 124 -5.77 11.73 2.64
C LEU A 124 -5.79 10.60 3.68
N LYS A 125 -5.21 10.85 4.86
CA LYS A 125 -5.28 9.92 6.00
C LYS A 125 -6.71 9.66 6.44
N ARG A 126 -7.53 10.71 6.57
CA ARG A 126 -8.95 10.56 6.95
C ARG A 126 -9.74 9.78 5.90
N LEU A 127 -9.54 10.07 4.61
CA LEU A 127 -10.16 9.35 3.51
C LEU A 127 -9.78 7.86 3.53
N PHE A 128 -8.48 7.56 3.68
CA PHE A 128 -8.00 6.19 3.78
C PHE A 128 -8.60 5.45 4.98
N ALA A 129 -8.69 6.10 6.14
CA ALA A 129 -9.32 5.52 7.33
C ALA A 129 -10.80 5.20 7.11
N VAL A 130 -11.56 6.09 6.47
CA VAL A 130 -12.97 5.84 6.11
C VAL A 130 -13.08 4.64 5.16
N VAL A 131 -12.24 4.56 4.13
CA VAL A 131 -12.22 3.44 3.20
C VAL A 131 -11.91 2.12 3.92
N LEU A 132 -10.95 2.10 4.84
CA LEU A 132 -10.63 0.91 5.62
C LEU A 132 -11.79 0.46 6.51
N ILE A 133 -12.49 1.40 7.15
CA ILE A 133 -13.68 1.08 7.95
C ILE A 133 -14.76 0.46 7.05
N LEU A 134 -15.04 1.05 5.89
CA LEU A 134 -16.02 0.52 4.93
C LEU A 134 -15.66 -0.89 4.46
N VAL A 135 -14.38 -1.15 4.17
CA VAL A 135 -13.90 -2.49 3.80
C VAL A 135 -14.06 -3.46 4.97
N GLY A 136 -13.72 -3.05 6.20
CA GLY A 136 -13.89 -3.87 7.40
C GLY A 136 -15.36 -4.24 7.64
N VAL A 137 -16.27 -3.28 7.51
CA VAL A 137 -17.73 -3.51 7.60
C VAL A 137 -18.22 -4.46 6.51
N ARG A 138 -17.73 -4.30 5.27
CA ARG A 138 -18.08 -5.19 4.16
C ARG A 138 -17.60 -6.63 4.39
N LEU A 139 -16.42 -6.81 4.97
CA LEU A 139 -15.90 -8.14 5.29
C LEU A 139 -16.71 -8.80 6.42
N LEU A 140 -17.06 -8.05 7.47
CA LEU A 140 -17.89 -8.57 8.57
C LEU A 140 -19.30 -8.95 8.09
N SER A 141 -19.93 -8.11 7.26
CA SER A 141 -21.25 -8.42 6.71
C SER A 141 -21.24 -9.67 5.84
N LYS A 142 -20.25 -9.84 4.97
CA LYS A 142 -20.09 -11.07 4.16
C LYS A 142 -19.76 -12.31 5.02
N PHE A 143 -19.16 -12.13 6.19
CA PHE A 143 -18.88 -13.24 7.11
C PHE A 143 -20.11 -13.65 7.91
N ILE A 144 -20.98 -12.70 8.25
CA ILE A 144 -22.22 -12.93 9.01
C ILE A 144 -23.35 -13.52 8.16
N MET A 145 -23.37 -13.23 6.85
CA MET A 145 -24.45 -13.51 5.90
C MET A 145 -24.02 -14.56 4.89
#